data_AF-X5TXG9-F1
#
_entry.id   AF-X5TXG9-F1
#
_cell.length_a   1.000
_cell.length_b   1.000
_cell.length_c   1.000
_cell.angle_alpha   90.00
_cell.angle_beta   90.00
_cell.angle_gamma   90.00
#
_symmetry.space_group_name_H-M   'P 1'
#
loop_
_entity.id
_entity.type
_entity.pdbx_description
1 polymer ?
#
loop_
_entity_poly.entity_id
_entity_poly.type
_entity_poly.pdbx_seq_one_letter_code
_entity_poly.pdbx_strand_id
1 'polypeptide(L)' 'MYVEHNTSILRKGDYRDLIGHVIAASPSPVQTKAIIQRAVDSIDWVITPFPTLGE' A
#
# COMPACT_ATOMS: atom_id res chain seq x y z
N MET A 1 12.96 9.64 4.09
CA MET A 1 12.91 8.37 4.83
C MET A 1 12.79 7.28 3.79
N TYR A 2 13.80 6.45 3.64
CA TYR A 2 13.86 5.39 2.65
C TYR A 2 14.14 4.08 3.39
N VAL A 3 13.39 3.03 3.07
CA VAL A 3 13.57 1.68 3.61
C VAL A 3 14.25 0.81 2.57
N GLU A 4 15.10 -0.10 3.00
CA GLU A 4 15.74 -1.06 2.09
C GLU A 4 14.71 -2.04 1.54
N HIS A 5 14.98 -2.57 0.36
CA HIS A 5 14.16 -3.61 -0.25
C HIS A 5 14.08 -4.85 0.67
N ASN A 6 12.91 -5.49 0.75
CA ASN A 6 12.61 -6.63 1.64
C ASN A 6 12.79 -6.35 3.15
N THR A 7 12.85 -5.08 3.56
CA THR A 7 12.76 -4.75 5.00
C THR A 7 11.43 -5.24 5.54
N SER A 8 11.47 -5.98 6.64
CA SER A 8 10.25 -6.44 7.31
C SER A 8 9.40 -5.25 7.78
N ILE A 9 8.13 -5.23 7.39
CA ILE A 9 7.18 -4.18 7.76
C ILE A 9 6.31 -4.70 8.91
N LEU A 10 6.32 -3.97 10.03
CA LEU A 10 5.53 -4.31 11.20
C LEU A 10 4.44 -3.24 11.37
N ARG A 11 3.17 -3.65 11.30
CA ARG A 11 2.03 -2.76 11.55
C ARG A 11 1.85 -2.55 13.04
N LYS A 12 1.89 -1.29 13.47
CA LYS A 12 1.79 -0.88 14.88
C LYS A 12 0.37 -0.46 15.27
N GLY A 13 -0.51 -0.25 14.30
CA GLY A 13 -1.86 0.27 14.46
C GLY A 13 -1.92 1.80 14.63
N ASP A 14 -0.82 2.51 14.33
CA ASP A 14 -0.78 3.97 14.35
C ASP A 14 -0.79 4.56 12.92
N TYR A 15 -0.86 5.89 12.81
CA TYR A 15 -0.98 6.57 11.51
C TYR A 15 0.22 6.34 10.57
N ARG A 16 1.34 5.76 11.06
CA ARG A 16 2.53 5.48 10.26
C ARG A 16 2.47 4.13 9.54
N ASP A 17 1.42 3.35 9.78
CA ASP A 17 1.17 2.09 9.06
C ASP A 17 0.73 2.29 7.60
N LEU A 18 0.58 3.55 7.15
CA LEU A 18 0.34 3.90 5.75
C LEU A 18 1.58 3.57 4.91
N ILE A 19 1.50 2.49 4.14
CA ILE A 19 2.58 2.03 3.25
C ILE A 19 2.61 2.81 1.91
N GLY A 20 1.51 3.48 1.53
CA GLY A 20 1.44 4.26 0.31
C GLY A 20 0.25 5.22 0.24
N HIS A 21 0.26 6.11 -0.75
CA HIS A 21 -0.81 7.07 -1.01
C HIS A 21 -1.05 7.18 -2.52
N VAL A 22 -2.31 7.08 -2.94
CA VAL A 22 -2.72 7.17 -4.35
C VAL A 22 -3.41 8.51 -4.58
N ILE A 23 -2.92 9.28 -5.55
CA ILE A 23 -3.52 10.54 -5.99
C ILE A 23 -3.90 10.40 -7.46
N ALA A 24 -5.14 10.80 -7.79
CA ALA A 24 -5.61 10.87 -9.17
C ALA A 24 -6.22 12.24 -9.44
N ALA A 25 -5.99 12.75 -10.65
CA ALA A 25 -6.58 13.99 -11.13
C ALA A 25 -7.31 13.73 -12.45
N SER A 26 -8.51 14.30 -12.58
CA SER A 26 -9.25 14.29 -13.83
C SER A 26 -10.27 15.44 -13.86
N PRO A 27 -10.81 15.80 -15.03
CA PRO A 27 -11.81 16.87 -15.17
C PRO A 27 -13.17 16.54 -14.53
N SER A 28 -13.41 15.29 -14.10
CA SER A 28 -14.69 14.85 -13.55
C SER A 28 -14.50 14.06 -12.26
N PRO A 29 -15.26 14.35 -11.18
CA PRO A 29 -15.21 13.56 -9.95
C PRO A 29 -15.45 12.06 -10.17
N VAL A 30 -16.32 11.70 -11.13
CA VAL A 30 -16.62 10.31 -11.47
C VAL A 30 -15.40 9.62 -12.08
N GLN A 31 -14.69 10.32 -12.97
CA GLN A 31 -13.46 9.81 -13.58
C GLN A 31 -12.35 9.66 -12.54
N THR A 32 -12.18 10.64 -11.65
CA THR A 32 -11.19 10.55 -10.57
C THR A 32 -11.44 9.33 -9.69
N LYS A 33 -12.70 9.07 -9.31
CA LYS A 33 -13.07 7.89 -8.53
C LYS A 33 -12.76 6.58 -9.26
N ALA A 34 -13.05 6.52 -10.56
CA ALA A 34 -12.75 5.34 -11.38
C ALA A 34 -11.24 5.09 -11.49
N ILE A 35 -10.42 6.15 -11.63
CA ILE A 35 -8.95 6.03 -11.66
C ILE A 35 -8.42 5.54 -10.32
N ILE A 36 -8.91 6.08 -9.20
CA ILE A 36 -8.51 5.63 -7.86
C ILE A 36 -8.85 4.15 -7.67
N GLN A 37 -10.08 3.75 -8.01
CA GLN A 37 -10.50 2.36 -7.87
C GLN A 37 -9.61 1.43 -8.70
N ARG A 38 -9.40 1.75 -9.98
CA ARG A 38 -8.52 0.98 -10.85
C ARG A 38 -7.09 0.90 -10.31
N ALA A 39 -6.56 1.98 -9.77
CA ALA A 39 -5.21 2.01 -9.21
C ALA A 39 -5.12 1.08 -8.00
N VAL A 40 -6.07 1.18 -7.06
CA VAL A 40 -6.13 0.29 -5.89
C VAL A 40 -6.26 -1.18 -6.31
N ASP A 41 -7.13 -1.47 -7.28
CA ASP A 41 -7.36 -2.84 -7.77
C ASP A 41 -6.14 -3.41 -8.51
N SER A 42 -5.25 -2.54 -9.04
CA SER A 42 -4.03 -2.96 -9.73
C SER A 42 -2.82 -3.16 -8.81
N ILE A 43 -2.92 -2.74 -7.55
CA ILE A 43 -1.83 -2.81 -6.59
C ILE A 43 -1.90 -4.16 -5.87
N ASP A 44 -1.10 -5.12 -6.33
CA ASP A 44 -0.82 -6.36 -5.61
C ASP A 44 0.49 -6.24 -4.84
N TRP A 45 0.46 -6.58 -3.55
CA TRP A 45 1.63 -6.54 -2.68
C TRP A 45 2.09 -7.95 -2.33
N VAL A 46 3.32 -8.26 -2.74
CA VAL A 46 4.03 -9.44 -2.25
C VAL A 46 4.73 -9.05 -0.95
N ILE A 47 4.06 -9.26 0.18
CA ILE A 47 4.64 -9.08 1.51
C ILE A 47 4.96 -10.46 2.07
N THR A 48 6.25 -10.74 2.27
CA THR A 48 6.68 -11.97 2.94
C THR A 48 6.25 -11.92 4.41
N PRO A 49 5.44 -12.87 4.90
CA PRO A 49 5.09 -12.94 6.30
C PRO A 49 6.34 -13.26 7.15
N PHE A 50 6.32 -12.84 8.41
CA PHE A 50 7.38 -13.25 9.34
C PHE A 50 7.37 -14.77 9.51
N PRO A 51 8.54 -15.40 9.71
CA PRO A 51 8.61 -16.81 10.06
C PRO A 51 7.85 -17.04 11.38
N THR A 52 7.02 -18.09 11.41
CA THR A 52 6.41 -18.56 12.65
C THR A 52 7.49 -19.12 13.56
N LEU A 53 7.51 -18.70 14.84
CA LEU A 53 8.49 -19.16 15.82
C LEU A 53 8.27 -20.67 16.10
N GLY A 54 8.97 -21.55 15.38
CA GLY A 54 8.84 -23.00 15.54
C GLY A 54 9.25 -23.89 14.36
N GLU A 55 9.88 -23.34 13.32
CA GLU A 55 10.53 -24.08 12.23
C GLU A 55 12.03 -23.79 12.20
#